data_AF-A0A0Q8KG19-F1
#
_entry.id   AF-A0A0Q8KG19-F1
#
_cell.length_a   1.000
_cell.length_b   1.000
_cell.length_c   1.000
_cell.angle_alpha   90.00
_cell.angle_beta   90.00
_cell.angle_gamma   90.00
#
_symmetry.space_group_name_H-M   'P 1'
#
loop_
_entity.id
_entity.type
_entity.pdbx_description
1 polymer ?
#
loop_
_entity_poly.entity_id
_entity_poly.type
_entity_poly.pdbx_seq_one_letter_code
_entity_poly.pdbx_strand_id
1 'polypeptide(L)'
;MLSRLSIRDIVLIEKLDIDFQPGLSVLTGETGAGKSILLDALSLALGARGDASLVRHGAAQGQVIAVFDVPRNHPVRALLVENAIEDDGDIILRRVQTADGRTRVFVNDQPSSVTLMRDVGRALVEIHGQHDERALVDPGAHRDVLDAFGGHLGAVRSTGEAWRHWRGCEQELTRHRAKVAAAAREADYLRAAVAELTRLDPQPGEETELAELRAHMMRAEKIASEIHDAQDVLSGPSSPLPQLASLLRRLQRKATEAPGLLEDVVKSLDEAMLSLDAAQSGVEAALRATEYDPQRLEKAEERLFSLRAASRKHSVAVDDLAQLRDTMVADLADLDAGEERLHGLEKQAAAAREAYDIAAAQLSSLRHAAAVGLTKAVMAELPALKLERAAFIVEMKSEAETRMEEGIDQIEFWVRTNPGTRPGPMMKVASGGELSRFLLALKVALADRGSAPTLVFDEIDTGVGGAVADAIGQRLARLSKRVQVLSVTHAPQVAARAATHFLISKSGGADRVATGIAEMDRTARQEEIARMLAGATITDEARAAAERLLRENTNAA
;
A
#
# COMPACT_ATOMS: atom_id res chain seq x y z
N MET A 1 26.43 16.72 -17.78
CA MET A 1 27.72 16.03 -17.85
C MET A 1 28.55 16.44 -16.66
N LEU A 2 29.40 15.55 -16.15
CA LEU A 2 30.34 15.86 -15.09
C LEU A 2 31.36 16.88 -15.63
N SER A 3 31.42 18.06 -15.04
CA SER A 3 32.34 19.13 -15.44
C SER A 3 33.57 19.18 -14.53
N ARG A 4 33.38 18.97 -13.22
CA ARG A 4 34.48 19.03 -12.25
C ARG A 4 34.31 18.03 -11.11
N LEU A 5 35.42 17.43 -10.68
CA LEU A 5 35.51 16.65 -9.44
C LEU A 5 36.64 17.21 -8.57
N SER A 6 36.29 17.62 -7.35
CA SER A 6 37.23 18.10 -6.33
C SER A 6 37.20 17.15 -5.13
N ILE A 7 38.34 16.57 -4.79
CA ILE A 7 38.52 15.65 -3.66
C ILE A 7 39.51 16.29 -2.67
N ARG A 8 39.19 16.22 -1.38
CA ARG A 8 40.02 16.67 -0.27
C ARG A 8 40.04 15.61 0.82
N ASP A 9 41.24 15.23 1.28
CA ASP A 9 41.45 14.35 2.44
C ASP A 9 40.67 13.02 2.40
N ILE A 10 40.63 12.36 1.23
CA ILE A 10 40.02 11.03 1.05
C ILE A 10 41.11 9.99 0.81
N VAL A 11 41.23 9.01 1.71
CA VAL A 11 42.22 7.90 1.66
C VAL A 11 43.64 8.42 1.37
N LEU A 12 44.17 8.23 0.15
CA LEU A 12 45.52 8.68 -0.26
C LEU A 12 45.53 10.06 -0.93
N ILE A 13 44.38 10.66 -1.17
CA ILE A 13 44.22 11.95 -1.85
C ILE A 13 44.15 13.06 -0.81
N GLU A 14 45.16 13.92 -0.77
CA GLU A 14 45.15 15.16 0.03
C GLU A 14 44.35 16.25 -0.68
N LYS A 15 44.68 16.52 -1.95
CA LYS A 15 44.02 17.50 -2.79
C LYS A 15 44.02 17.03 -4.25
N LEU A 16 42.85 16.98 -4.86
CA LEU A 16 42.68 16.68 -6.29
C LEU A 16 41.60 17.56 -6.88
N ASP A 17 41.89 18.17 -8.02
CA ASP A 17 40.93 18.93 -8.82
C ASP A 17 41.04 18.44 -10.26
N ILE A 18 39.93 17.97 -10.82
CA ILE A 18 39.86 17.44 -12.19
C ILE A 18 38.75 18.19 -12.92
N ASP A 19 39.11 18.78 -14.06
CA ASP A 19 38.14 19.29 -15.03
C ASP A 19 37.95 18.24 -16.12
N PHE A 20 36.70 17.85 -16.37
CA PHE A 20 36.35 16.85 -17.37
C PHE A 20 35.80 17.51 -18.63
N GLN A 21 36.16 16.92 -19.77
CA GLN A 21 35.64 17.32 -21.07
C GLN A 21 34.56 16.33 -21.56
N PRO A 22 33.69 16.75 -22.49
CA PRO A 22 32.82 15.81 -23.21
C PRO A 22 33.63 14.76 -23.98
N GLY A 23 32.98 13.65 -24.34
CA GLY A 23 33.62 12.55 -25.06
C GLY A 23 34.23 11.48 -24.15
N LEU A 24 35.17 10.72 -24.69
CA LEU A 24 35.81 9.61 -23.99
C LEU A 24 37.05 10.12 -23.24
N SER A 25 36.98 10.09 -21.90
CA SER A 25 38.14 10.29 -21.03
C SER A 25 38.58 8.96 -20.44
N VAL A 26 39.89 8.70 -20.46
CA VAL A 26 40.48 7.47 -19.92
C VAL A 26 41.39 7.77 -18.74
N LEU A 27 41.34 6.94 -17.70
CA LEU A 27 42.24 6.98 -16.54
C LEU A 27 43.16 5.73 -16.54
N THR A 28 44.47 5.95 -16.69
CA THR A 28 45.52 4.90 -16.59
C THR A 28 46.46 5.15 -15.41
N GLY A 29 47.50 4.33 -15.27
CA GLY A 29 48.41 4.31 -14.11
C GLY A 29 48.54 2.94 -13.47
N GLU A 30 49.40 2.83 -12.45
CA GLU A 30 49.72 1.56 -11.77
C GLU A 30 48.50 0.97 -11.03
N THR A 31 48.41 -0.36 -10.99
CA THR A 31 47.39 -1.07 -10.20
C THR A 31 47.54 -0.72 -8.72
N GLY A 32 46.42 -0.40 -8.06
CA GLY A 32 46.44 0.09 -6.67
C GLY A 32 46.96 1.54 -6.50
N ALA A 33 47.17 2.32 -7.56
CA ALA A 33 47.64 3.71 -7.51
C ALA A 33 46.59 4.74 -7.05
N GLY A 34 45.31 4.37 -6.99
CA GLY A 34 44.21 5.25 -6.59
C GLY A 34 43.08 5.44 -7.62
N LYS A 35 43.05 4.64 -8.69
CA LYS A 35 41.91 4.53 -9.62
C LYS A 35 40.60 4.20 -8.89
N SER A 36 40.61 3.13 -8.09
CA SER A 36 39.45 2.74 -7.29
C SER A 36 39.08 3.83 -6.26
N ILE A 37 40.08 4.48 -5.64
CA ILE A 37 39.85 5.58 -4.70
C ILE A 37 39.10 6.75 -5.39
N LEU A 38 39.45 7.06 -6.64
CA LEU A 38 38.77 8.12 -7.40
C LEU A 38 37.31 7.74 -7.71
N LEU A 39 37.07 6.50 -8.11
CA LEU A 39 35.71 6.00 -8.34
C LEU A 39 34.89 5.90 -7.06
N ASP A 40 35.49 5.49 -5.96
CA ASP A 40 34.88 5.46 -4.63
C ASP A 40 34.51 6.88 -4.18
N ALA A 41 35.40 7.86 -4.41
CA ALA A 41 35.14 9.26 -4.12
C ALA A 41 33.99 9.82 -4.97
N LEU A 42 33.96 9.52 -6.28
CA LEU A 42 32.85 9.89 -7.14
C LEU A 42 31.54 9.24 -6.69
N SER A 43 31.56 7.94 -6.38
CA SER A 43 30.40 7.20 -5.85
C SER A 43 29.89 7.82 -4.54
N LEU A 44 30.81 8.23 -3.67
CA LEU A 44 30.51 8.92 -2.41
C LEU A 44 29.83 10.28 -2.67
N ALA A 45 30.26 11.04 -3.67
CA ALA A 45 29.60 12.29 -4.09
C ALA A 45 28.20 12.06 -4.67
N LEU A 46 27.94 10.88 -5.24
CA LEU A 46 26.66 10.46 -5.81
C LEU A 46 25.72 9.80 -4.78
N GLY A 47 26.05 9.82 -3.47
CA GLY A 47 25.18 9.31 -2.42
C GLY A 47 25.35 7.82 -2.07
N ALA A 48 26.46 7.20 -2.50
CA ALA A 48 26.88 5.90 -1.98
C ALA A 48 27.17 5.95 -0.47
N ARG A 49 27.25 4.77 0.16
CA ARG A 49 27.52 4.67 1.60
C ARG A 49 28.95 5.12 1.88
N GLY A 50 29.10 6.09 2.79
CA GLY A 50 30.40 6.51 3.30
C GLY A 50 30.73 5.79 4.61
N ASP A 51 32.02 5.56 4.83
CA ASP A 51 32.58 5.04 6.08
C ASP A 51 33.72 5.97 6.55
N ALA A 52 34.00 5.99 7.86
CA ALA A 52 35.11 6.70 8.47
C ALA A 52 36.47 6.28 7.86
N SER A 53 36.57 5.03 7.40
CA SER A 53 37.76 4.50 6.70
C SER A 53 38.12 5.24 5.41
N LEU A 54 37.17 5.97 4.81
CA LEU A 54 37.42 6.80 3.62
C LEU A 54 38.14 8.11 3.96
N VAL A 55 38.12 8.55 5.22
CA VAL A 55 38.82 9.78 5.64
C VAL A 55 40.31 9.49 5.74
N ARG A 56 41.12 10.36 5.13
CA ARG A 56 42.58 10.27 5.18
C ARG A 56 43.06 10.20 6.63
N HIS A 57 44.01 9.30 6.90
CA HIS A 57 44.56 9.15 8.24
C HIS A 57 45.17 10.47 8.76
N GLY A 58 44.76 10.88 9.96
CA GLY A 58 45.17 12.15 10.58
C GLY A 58 44.34 13.38 10.17
N ALA A 59 43.40 13.26 9.24
CA ALA A 59 42.46 14.33 8.90
C ALA A 59 41.19 14.24 9.76
N ALA A 60 40.61 15.39 10.11
CA ALA A 60 39.35 15.44 10.87
C ALA A 60 38.13 15.08 10.01
N GLN A 61 38.18 15.40 8.71
CA GLN A 61 37.12 15.13 7.74
C GLN A 61 37.70 15.02 6.33
N GLY A 62 37.01 14.29 5.47
CA GLY A 62 37.22 14.26 4.02
C GLY A 62 36.02 14.86 3.28
N GLN A 63 36.26 15.38 2.09
CA GLN A 63 35.24 16.03 1.27
C GLN A 63 35.38 15.66 -0.21
N VAL A 64 34.23 15.47 -0.85
CA VAL A 64 34.14 15.33 -2.31
C VAL A 64 33.08 16.27 -2.85
N ILE A 65 33.39 16.95 -3.94
CA ILE A 65 32.50 17.86 -4.68
C ILE A 65 32.48 17.41 -6.14
N ALA A 66 31.30 17.09 -6.65
CA ALA A 66 31.07 16.82 -8.07
C ALA A 66 30.15 17.90 -8.65
N VAL A 67 30.56 18.52 -9.74
CA VAL A 67 29.82 19.57 -10.44
C VAL A 67 29.33 19.03 -11.78
N PHE A 68 28.06 19.27 -12.08
CA PHE A 68 27.41 18.79 -13.29
C PHE A 68 26.76 19.94 -14.05
N ASP A 69 27.12 20.07 -15.32
CA ASP A 69 26.45 20.96 -16.27
C ASP A 69 25.41 20.14 -17.05
N VAL A 70 24.12 20.37 -16.80
CA VAL A 70 23.03 19.65 -17.50
C VAL A 70 22.03 20.63 -18.14
N PRO A 71 21.46 20.27 -19.30
CA PRO A 71 20.44 21.09 -19.97
C PRO A 71 19.24 21.43 -19.09
N ARG A 72 18.57 22.57 -19.35
CA ARG A 72 17.39 23.03 -18.59
C ARG A 72 16.18 22.08 -18.64
N ASN A 73 16.12 21.19 -19.63
CA ASN A 73 15.06 20.19 -19.77
C ASN A 73 15.40 18.84 -19.12
N HIS A 74 16.52 18.71 -18.42
CA HIS A 74 16.93 17.45 -17.80
C HIS A 74 16.00 17.08 -16.62
N PRO A 75 15.53 15.81 -16.50
CA PRO A 75 14.54 15.39 -15.50
C PRO A 75 14.98 15.63 -14.05
N VAL A 76 16.29 15.59 -13.79
CA VAL A 76 16.86 15.88 -12.46
C VAL A 76 16.46 17.27 -11.93
N ARG A 77 16.19 18.24 -12.81
CA ARG A 77 15.81 19.61 -12.43
C ARG A 77 14.42 19.64 -11.78
N ALA A 78 13.48 18.84 -12.29
CA ALA A 78 12.18 18.68 -11.65
C ALA A 78 12.33 18.12 -10.22
N LEU A 79 13.21 17.13 -10.05
CA LEU A 79 13.48 16.53 -8.74
C LEU A 79 14.12 17.52 -7.75
N LEU A 80 14.93 18.48 -8.21
CA LEU A 80 15.43 19.58 -7.38
C LEU A 80 14.29 20.53 -6.96
N VAL A 81 13.46 20.97 -7.93
CA VAL A 81 12.34 21.89 -7.68
C VAL A 81 11.30 21.28 -6.72
N GLU A 82 10.97 20.00 -6.89
CA GLU A 82 10.07 19.26 -5.98
C GLU A 82 10.57 19.25 -4.53
N ASN A 83 11.89 19.35 -4.33
CA ASN A 83 12.54 19.39 -3.02
C ASN A 83 12.92 20.83 -2.59
N ALA A 84 12.37 21.85 -3.26
CA ALA A 84 12.62 23.26 -2.99
C ALA A 84 14.11 23.69 -3.12
N ILE A 85 14.88 22.98 -3.95
CA ILE A 85 16.27 23.30 -4.26
C ILE A 85 16.31 24.10 -5.56
N GLU A 86 17.01 25.23 -5.55
CA GLU A 86 17.20 26.07 -6.72
C GLU A 86 18.01 25.34 -7.80
N ASP A 87 17.54 25.39 -9.04
CA ASP A 87 18.16 24.70 -10.17
C ASP A 87 18.86 25.66 -11.16
N ASP A 88 18.95 26.97 -10.91
CA ASP A 88 19.59 27.87 -11.87
C ASP A 88 21.11 27.66 -11.91
N GLY A 89 21.62 27.18 -13.05
CA GLY A 89 23.04 26.89 -13.28
C GLY A 89 23.44 25.42 -13.11
N ASP A 90 24.66 25.22 -12.62
CA ASP A 90 25.29 23.92 -12.40
C ASP A 90 24.71 23.19 -11.19
N ILE A 91 24.66 21.86 -11.27
CA ILE A 91 24.26 21.02 -10.14
C ILE A 91 25.52 20.62 -9.36
N ILE A 92 25.58 21.00 -8.10
CA ILE A 92 26.73 20.77 -7.21
C ILE A 92 26.34 19.75 -6.15
N LEU A 93 26.97 18.58 -6.21
CA LEU A 93 26.86 17.54 -5.19
C LEU A 93 28.08 17.59 -4.28
N ARG A 94 27.88 17.92 -3.01
CA ARG A 94 28.96 18.04 -2.02
C ARG A 94 28.73 17.12 -0.84
N ARG A 95 29.67 16.21 -0.62
CA ARG A 95 29.67 15.20 0.45
C ARG A 95 30.82 15.47 1.41
N VAL A 96 30.53 15.48 2.72
CA VAL A 96 31.55 15.65 3.77
C VAL A 96 31.44 14.50 4.76
N GLN A 97 32.50 13.72 4.90
CA GLN A 97 32.61 12.57 5.79
C GLN A 97 33.57 12.91 6.94
N THR A 98 33.12 12.81 8.18
CA THR A 98 33.98 13.04 9.35
C THR A 98 34.61 11.73 9.83
N ALA A 99 35.75 11.83 10.51
CA ALA A 99 36.51 10.67 11.00
C ALA A 99 35.76 9.85 12.07
N ASP A 100 34.71 10.41 12.68
CA ASP A 100 33.81 9.73 13.62
C ASP A 100 32.63 9.00 12.92
N GLY A 101 32.63 8.98 11.57
CA GLY A 101 31.63 8.28 10.78
C GLY A 101 30.39 9.11 10.43
N ARG A 102 30.20 10.31 11.00
CA ARG A 102 29.07 11.17 10.61
C ARG A 102 29.25 11.69 9.18
N THR A 103 28.13 11.89 8.50
CA THR A 103 28.16 12.40 7.13
C THR A 103 27.20 13.57 6.95
N ARG A 104 27.65 14.57 6.19
CA ARG A 104 26.85 15.71 5.77
C ARG A 104 26.76 15.74 4.24
N VAL A 105 25.58 16.09 3.76
CA VAL A 105 25.22 16.07 2.34
C VAL A 105 24.69 17.44 1.96
N PHE A 106 25.15 17.94 0.83
CA PHE A 106 24.68 19.19 0.28
C PHE A 106 24.41 19.02 -1.21
N VAL A 107 23.30 19.61 -1.67
CA VAL A 107 22.93 19.71 -3.08
C VAL A 107 22.70 21.20 -3.36
N ASN A 108 23.45 21.78 -4.30
CA ASN A 108 23.48 23.23 -4.57
C ASN A 108 23.66 24.07 -3.28
N ASP A 109 24.63 23.66 -2.46
CA ASP A 109 24.98 24.25 -1.15
C ASP A 109 23.88 24.25 -0.07
N GLN A 110 22.73 23.65 -0.33
CA GLN A 110 21.70 23.43 0.67
C GLN A 110 21.89 22.08 1.38
N PRO A 111 21.74 21.99 2.72
CA PRO A 111 21.77 20.71 3.43
C PRO A 111 20.63 19.79 2.97
N SER A 112 20.95 18.56 2.59
CA SER A 112 20.00 17.61 2.01
C SER A 112 20.12 16.20 2.60
N SER A 113 19.14 15.34 2.29
CA SER A 113 19.19 13.93 2.67
C SER A 113 20.11 13.11 1.75
N VAL A 114 20.68 12.03 2.27
CA VAL A 114 21.47 11.07 1.46
C VAL A 114 20.60 10.43 0.37
N THR A 115 19.31 10.20 0.66
CA THR A 115 18.36 9.63 -0.29
C THR A 115 18.19 10.55 -1.50
N LEU A 116 17.92 11.83 -1.27
CA LEU A 116 17.79 12.81 -2.35
C LEU A 116 19.07 12.92 -3.19
N MET A 117 20.25 13.00 -2.55
CA MET A 117 21.52 13.01 -3.27
C MET A 117 21.72 11.75 -4.12
N ARG A 118 21.27 10.58 -3.64
CA ARG A 118 21.35 9.33 -4.40
C ARG A 118 20.44 9.34 -5.61
N ASP A 119 19.22 9.87 -5.47
CA ASP A 119 18.26 9.96 -6.57
C ASP A 119 18.77 10.95 -7.64
N VAL A 120 19.31 12.10 -7.22
CA VAL A 120 20.00 13.06 -8.10
C VAL A 120 21.21 12.39 -8.78
N GLY A 121 22.05 11.69 -8.01
CA GLY A 121 23.24 11.02 -8.52
C GLY A 121 22.94 9.99 -9.59
N ARG A 122 21.92 9.15 -9.38
CA ARG A 122 21.45 8.13 -10.35
C ARG A 122 20.96 8.74 -11.66
N ALA A 123 20.37 9.93 -11.63
CA ALA A 123 19.94 10.62 -12.83
C ALA A 123 21.11 11.26 -13.61
N LEU A 124 22.25 11.50 -12.96
CA LEU A 124 23.39 12.24 -13.53
C LEU A 124 24.55 11.34 -13.99
N VAL A 125 24.82 10.27 -13.25
CA VAL A 125 25.96 9.37 -13.50
C VAL A 125 25.55 7.92 -13.30
N GLU A 126 25.90 7.11 -14.28
CA GLU A 126 25.80 5.65 -14.19
C GLU A 126 27.21 5.05 -14.07
N ILE A 127 27.50 4.37 -12.96
CA ILE A 127 28.81 3.76 -12.71
C ILE A 127 28.72 2.25 -12.92
N HIS A 128 29.53 1.76 -13.85
CA HIS A 128 29.60 0.36 -14.26
C HIS A 128 30.95 -0.24 -13.83
N GLY A 129 30.97 -1.01 -12.74
CA GLY A 129 32.19 -1.67 -12.24
C GLY A 129 31.92 -3.02 -11.59
N GLN A 130 32.91 -3.58 -10.89
CA GLN A 130 32.83 -4.93 -10.27
C GLN A 130 31.65 -5.11 -9.30
N HIS A 131 31.16 -4.03 -8.68
CA HIS A 131 30.02 -4.04 -7.76
C HIS A 131 28.65 -4.06 -8.47
N ASP A 132 28.61 -3.62 -9.72
CA ASP A 132 27.41 -3.47 -10.56
C ASP A 132 27.02 -4.79 -11.26
N GLU A 133 27.99 -5.71 -11.39
CA GLU A 133 27.73 -7.10 -11.82
C GLU A 133 26.66 -7.78 -10.98
N ARG A 134 26.56 -7.44 -9.68
CA ARG A 134 25.56 -7.96 -8.75
C ARG A 134 24.15 -7.39 -8.97
N ALA A 135 24.03 -6.14 -9.43
CA ALA A 135 22.73 -5.53 -9.72
C ALA A 135 22.06 -6.23 -10.91
N LEU A 136 22.85 -6.62 -11.91
CA LEU A 136 22.40 -7.38 -13.08
C LEU A 136 22.21 -8.88 -12.81
N VAL A 137 22.28 -9.31 -11.54
CA VAL A 137 21.93 -10.68 -11.08
C VAL A 137 20.46 -10.76 -10.70
N ASP A 138 19.84 -9.66 -10.30
CA ASP A 138 18.47 -9.64 -9.80
C ASP A 138 17.47 -9.56 -10.98
N PRO A 139 16.51 -10.49 -11.10
CA PRO A 139 15.40 -10.37 -12.05
C PRO A 139 14.65 -9.03 -11.96
N GLY A 140 14.58 -8.42 -10.77
CA GLY A 140 13.99 -7.08 -10.59
C GLY A 140 14.73 -6.01 -11.40
N ALA A 141 16.06 -6.06 -11.45
CA ALA A 141 16.86 -5.14 -12.25
C ALA A 141 16.71 -5.40 -13.76
N HIS A 142 16.51 -6.64 -14.19
CA HIS A 142 16.27 -6.95 -15.62
C HIS A 142 14.99 -6.30 -16.13
N ARG A 143 13.94 -6.30 -15.31
CA ARG A 143 12.70 -5.57 -15.59
C ARG A 143 12.96 -4.07 -15.69
N ASP A 144 13.63 -3.48 -14.71
CA ASP A 144 13.85 -2.02 -14.69
C ASP A 144 14.69 -1.58 -15.91
N VAL A 145 15.68 -2.40 -16.31
CA VAL A 145 16.48 -2.21 -17.53
C VAL A 145 15.61 -2.29 -18.79
N LEU A 146 14.71 -3.26 -18.87
CA LEU A 146 13.79 -3.39 -20.01
C LEU A 146 12.83 -2.20 -20.09
N ASP A 147 12.30 -1.77 -18.95
CA ASP A 147 11.35 -0.66 -18.85
C ASP A 147 12.00 0.68 -19.23
N ALA A 148 13.25 0.88 -18.81
CA ALA A 148 14.06 2.02 -19.21
C ALA A 148 14.36 1.98 -20.72
N PHE A 149 14.76 0.82 -21.27
CA PHE A 149 15.00 0.66 -22.70
C PHE A 149 13.74 0.94 -23.53
N GLY A 150 12.59 0.45 -23.08
CA GLY A 150 11.30 0.64 -23.74
C GLY A 150 10.75 2.06 -23.63
N GLY A 151 11.28 2.88 -22.72
CA GLY A 151 10.83 4.26 -22.50
C GLY A 151 9.42 4.36 -21.89
N HIS A 152 8.98 3.32 -21.19
CA HIS A 152 7.61 3.22 -20.65
C HIS A 152 7.53 3.35 -19.13
N LEU A 153 8.49 4.04 -18.50
CA LEU A 153 8.49 4.35 -17.06
C LEU A 153 7.20 5.07 -16.61
N GLY A 154 6.58 5.86 -17.50
CA GLY A 154 5.28 6.47 -17.23
C GLY A 154 4.16 5.45 -17.05
N ALA A 155 4.13 4.41 -17.88
CA ALA A 155 3.17 3.31 -17.77
C ALA A 155 3.42 2.49 -16.49
N VAL A 156 4.69 2.18 -16.17
CA VAL A 156 5.10 1.52 -14.92
C VAL A 156 4.56 2.26 -13.70
N ARG A 157 4.75 3.58 -13.66
CA ARG A 157 4.23 4.41 -12.56
C ARG A 157 2.70 4.36 -12.46
N SER A 158 1.99 4.47 -13.59
CA SER A 158 0.52 4.40 -13.60
C SER A 158 -0.01 3.04 -13.12
N THR A 159 0.67 1.95 -13.49
CA THR A 159 0.33 0.59 -13.03
C THR A 159 0.55 0.46 -11.53
N GLY A 160 1.65 0.99 -11.00
CA GLY A 160 1.93 1.01 -9.57
C GLY A 160 0.92 1.84 -8.76
N GLU A 161 0.49 2.99 -9.30
CA GLU A 161 -0.57 3.81 -8.70
C GLU A 161 -1.92 3.06 -8.67
N ALA A 162 -2.29 2.41 -9.78
CA ALA A 162 -3.49 1.58 -9.87
C ALA A 162 -3.44 0.40 -8.88
N TRP A 163 -2.28 -0.24 -8.72
CA TRP A 163 -2.07 -1.32 -7.77
C TRP A 163 -2.26 -0.85 -6.33
N ARG A 164 -1.63 0.27 -5.94
CA ARG A 164 -1.79 0.84 -4.58
C ARG A 164 -3.24 1.22 -4.30
N HIS A 165 -3.93 1.80 -5.28
CA HIS A 165 -5.34 2.14 -5.15
C HIS A 165 -6.20 0.87 -4.94
N TRP A 166 -6.02 -0.15 -5.77
CA TRP A 166 -6.72 -1.44 -5.64
C TRP A 166 -6.47 -2.09 -4.27
N ARG A 167 -5.21 -2.17 -3.82
CA ARG A 167 -4.86 -2.74 -2.51
C ARG A 167 -5.43 -1.94 -1.35
N GLY A 168 -5.51 -0.61 -1.48
CA GLY A 168 -6.23 0.26 -0.54
C GLY A 168 -7.71 -0.13 -0.44
N CYS A 169 -8.42 -0.17 -1.57
CA CYS A 169 -9.83 -0.56 -1.62
C CYS A 169 -10.07 -1.98 -1.07
N GLU A 170 -9.19 -2.94 -1.38
CA GLU A 170 -9.28 -4.32 -0.89
C GLU A 170 -9.11 -4.43 0.63
N GLN A 171 -8.15 -3.69 1.20
CA GLN A 171 -7.95 -3.62 2.65
C GLN A 171 -9.16 -2.99 3.35
N GLU A 172 -9.70 -1.91 2.79
CA GLU A 172 -10.91 -1.28 3.33
C GLU A 172 -12.12 -2.21 3.28
N LEU A 173 -12.31 -2.94 2.17
CA LEU A 173 -13.33 -3.95 2.01
C LEU A 173 -13.18 -5.08 3.05
N THR A 174 -11.97 -5.61 3.23
CA THR A 174 -11.72 -6.67 4.21
C THR A 174 -12.02 -6.20 5.63
N ARG A 175 -11.59 -4.98 5.98
CA ARG A 175 -11.87 -4.37 7.28
C ARG A 175 -13.37 -4.18 7.52
N HIS A 176 -14.11 -3.69 6.53
CA HIS A 176 -15.55 -3.46 6.65
C HIS A 176 -16.35 -4.76 6.67
N ARG A 177 -15.98 -5.74 5.83
CA ARG A 177 -16.58 -7.07 5.81
C ARG A 177 -16.44 -7.78 7.17
N ALA A 178 -15.28 -7.66 7.82
CA ALA A 178 -15.08 -8.20 9.17
C ALA A 178 -16.01 -7.56 10.21
N LYS A 179 -16.25 -6.24 10.12
CA LYS A 179 -17.20 -5.53 11.00
C LYS A 179 -18.64 -5.99 10.77
N VAL A 180 -19.08 -6.06 9.50
CA VAL A 180 -20.44 -6.51 9.15
C VAL A 180 -20.65 -7.97 9.59
N ALA A 181 -19.68 -8.86 9.36
CA ALA A 181 -19.78 -10.25 9.78
C ALA A 181 -19.86 -10.42 11.31
N ALA A 182 -19.18 -9.57 12.09
CA ALA A 182 -19.31 -9.56 13.54
C ALA A 182 -20.72 -9.14 13.98
N ALA A 183 -21.31 -8.17 13.28
CA ALA A 183 -22.60 -7.58 13.60
C ALA A 183 -23.82 -8.37 13.07
N ALA A 184 -23.64 -9.19 12.02
CA ALA A 184 -24.71 -9.99 11.41
C ALA A 184 -25.37 -10.98 12.38
N ARG A 185 -24.62 -11.51 13.36
CA ARG A 185 -25.19 -12.40 14.40
C ARG A 185 -26.17 -11.68 15.33
N GLU A 186 -25.95 -10.39 15.57
CA GLU A 186 -26.84 -9.53 16.35
C GLU A 186 -28.07 -9.13 15.52
N ALA A 187 -27.90 -8.96 14.21
CA ALA A 187 -28.96 -8.55 13.29
C ALA A 187 -30.16 -9.51 13.30
N ASP A 188 -29.95 -10.82 13.30
CA ASP A 188 -31.05 -11.80 13.29
C ASP A 188 -31.86 -11.76 14.59
N TYR A 189 -31.19 -11.58 15.73
CA TYR A 189 -31.84 -11.36 17.02
C TYR A 189 -32.65 -10.06 17.01
N LEU A 190 -32.03 -8.95 16.58
CA LEU A 190 -32.68 -7.64 16.50
C LEU A 190 -33.90 -7.66 15.58
N ARG A 191 -33.81 -8.26 14.38
CA ARG A 191 -34.95 -8.37 13.45
C ARG A 191 -36.13 -9.12 14.08
N ALA A 192 -35.86 -10.22 14.77
CA ALA A 192 -36.90 -10.99 15.45
C ALA A 192 -37.52 -10.20 16.62
N ALA A 193 -36.69 -9.56 17.44
CA ALA A 193 -37.12 -8.74 18.57
C ALA A 193 -37.96 -7.52 18.14
N VAL A 194 -37.50 -6.78 17.12
CA VAL A 194 -38.24 -5.65 16.54
C VAL A 194 -39.59 -6.10 15.98
N ALA A 195 -39.64 -7.22 15.24
CA ALA A 195 -40.90 -7.73 14.67
C ALA A 195 -41.91 -8.18 15.75
N GLU A 196 -41.43 -8.65 16.89
CA GLU A 196 -42.26 -8.99 18.05
C GLU A 196 -42.77 -7.74 18.76
N LEU A 197 -41.88 -6.82 19.13
CA LEU A 197 -42.23 -5.59 19.85
C LEU A 197 -43.10 -4.65 19.02
N THR A 198 -42.88 -4.58 17.71
CA THR A 198 -43.72 -3.80 16.79
C THR A 198 -45.13 -4.37 16.68
N ARG A 199 -45.28 -5.70 16.72
CA ARG A 199 -46.60 -6.35 16.71
C ARG A 199 -47.32 -6.21 18.04
N LEU A 200 -46.57 -6.22 19.14
CA LEU A 200 -47.11 -5.98 20.48
C LEU A 200 -47.54 -4.52 20.65
N ASP A 201 -46.83 -3.58 20.03
CA ASP A 201 -47.05 -2.13 20.12
C ASP A 201 -47.35 -1.65 21.56
N PRO A 202 -46.39 -1.84 22.49
CA PRO A 202 -46.55 -1.40 23.88
C PRO A 202 -46.59 0.13 23.94
N GLN A 203 -47.50 0.67 24.74
CA GLN A 203 -47.59 2.11 24.99
C GLN A 203 -47.05 2.48 26.38
N PRO A 204 -46.39 3.64 26.55
CA PRO A 204 -45.93 4.09 27.86
C PRO A 204 -47.12 4.27 28.82
N GLY A 205 -47.01 3.74 30.04
CA GLY A 205 -48.06 3.83 31.07
C GLY A 205 -49.20 2.82 30.93
N GLU A 206 -49.19 2.01 29.87
CA GLU A 206 -50.26 1.05 29.55
C GLU A 206 -50.44 -0.02 30.65
N GLU A 207 -49.35 -0.49 31.26
CA GLU A 207 -49.45 -1.44 32.38
C GLU A 207 -50.21 -0.86 33.56
N THR A 208 -49.95 0.41 33.89
CA THR A 208 -50.58 1.09 35.02
C THR A 208 -52.08 1.26 34.77
N GLU A 209 -52.46 1.74 33.59
CA GLU A 209 -53.87 1.90 33.19
C GLU A 209 -54.63 0.57 33.21
N LEU A 210 -54.04 -0.48 32.65
CA LEU A 210 -54.64 -1.81 32.62
C LEU A 210 -54.72 -2.44 34.01
N ALA A 211 -53.73 -2.22 34.88
CA ALA A 211 -53.74 -2.70 36.26
C ALA A 211 -54.84 -2.02 37.10
N GLU A 212 -55.02 -0.71 36.93
CA GLU A 212 -56.10 0.05 37.57
C GLU A 212 -57.48 -0.40 37.08
N LEU A 213 -57.63 -0.56 35.76
CA LEU A 213 -58.85 -1.06 35.14
C LEU A 213 -59.19 -2.46 35.67
N ARG A 214 -58.21 -3.36 35.72
CA ARG A 214 -58.38 -4.71 36.27
C ARG A 214 -58.81 -4.68 37.73
N ALA A 215 -58.15 -3.88 38.57
CA ALA A 215 -58.49 -3.75 39.98
C ALA A 215 -59.90 -3.17 40.20
N HIS A 216 -60.34 -2.24 39.34
CA HIS A 216 -61.71 -1.74 39.34
C HIS A 216 -62.71 -2.83 38.93
N MET A 217 -62.44 -3.56 37.84
CA MET A 217 -63.31 -4.61 37.31
C MET A 217 -63.44 -5.81 38.24
N MET A 218 -62.36 -6.27 38.91
CA MET A 218 -62.48 -7.35 39.90
C MET A 218 -63.32 -6.94 41.13
N ARG A 219 -63.29 -5.66 41.51
CA ARG A 219 -64.18 -5.15 42.56
C ARG A 219 -65.63 -5.13 42.09
N ALA A 220 -65.88 -4.71 40.85
CA ALA A 220 -67.20 -4.74 40.24
C ALA A 220 -67.74 -6.18 40.10
N GLU A 221 -66.90 -7.15 39.73
CA GLU A 221 -67.25 -8.58 39.67
C GLU A 221 -67.68 -9.10 41.04
N LYS A 222 -66.90 -8.81 42.10
CA LYS A 222 -67.24 -9.25 43.45
C LYS A 222 -68.56 -8.65 43.93
N ILE A 223 -68.78 -7.36 43.68
CA ILE A 223 -70.04 -6.68 44.01
C ILE A 223 -71.21 -7.30 43.21
N ALA A 224 -71.01 -7.54 41.92
CA ALA A 224 -72.01 -8.19 41.07
C ALA A 224 -72.39 -9.58 41.59
N SER A 225 -71.41 -10.38 42.01
CA SER A 225 -71.63 -11.70 42.62
C SER A 225 -72.44 -11.61 43.91
N GLU A 226 -72.10 -10.69 44.81
CA GLU A 226 -72.83 -10.50 46.06
C GLU A 226 -74.28 -10.00 45.83
N ILE A 227 -74.50 -9.13 44.84
CA ILE A 227 -75.85 -8.68 44.44
C ILE A 227 -76.63 -9.84 43.80
N HIS A 228 -75.98 -10.67 43.00
CA HIS A 228 -76.62 -11.84 42.39
C HIS A 228 -77.01 -12.89 43.43
N ASP A 229 -76.16 -13.14 44.42
CA ASP A 229 -76.49 -14.00 45.57
C ASP A 229 -77.70 -13.45 46.35
N ALA A 230 -77.75 -12.13 46.58
CA ALA A 230 -78.91 -11.48 47.21
C ALA A 230 -80.18 -11.62 46.35
N GLN A 231 -80.06 -11.53 45.02
CA GLN A 231 -81.18 -11.73 44.09
C GLN A 231 -81.70 -13.16 44.15
N ASP A 232 -80.83 -14.17 44.18
CA ASP A 232 -81.21 -15.58 44.26
C ASP A 232 -81.90 -15.90 45.61
N VAL A 233 -81.42 -15.34 46.72
CA VAL A 233 -82.09 -15.49 48.03
C VAL A 233 -83.49 -14.89 48.04
N LEU A 234 -83.68 -13.71 47.44
CA LEU A 234 -84.96 -13.00 47.45
C LEU A 234 -85.94 -13.49 46.38
N SER A 235 -85.46 -13.90 45.20
CA SER A 235 -86.29 -14.17 44.02
C SER A 235 -86.10 -15.57 43.43
N GLY A 236 -85.12 -16.33 43.93
CA GLY A 236 -84.80 -17.66 43.44
C GLY A 236 -85.77 -18.75 43.90
N PRO A 237 -85.55 -20.00 43.49
CA PRO A 237 -86.46 -21.12 43.74
C PRO A 237 -86.67 -21.44 45.23
N SER A 238 -85.71 -21.09 46.08
CA SER A 238 -85.71 -21.28 47.53
C SER A 238 -86.19 -20.05 48.31
N SER A 239 -86.66 -18.99 47.63
CA SER A 239 -87.10 -17.77 48.28
C SER A 239 -88.23 -18.03 49.29
N PRO A 240 -88.15 -17.44 50.50
CA PRO A 240 -89.22 -17.53 51.50
C PRO A 240 -90.43 -16.64 51.14
N LEU A 241 -90.30 -15.69 50.21
CA LEU A 241 -91.33 -14.68 49.90
C LEU A 241 -92.67 -15.30 49.46
N PRO A 242 -92.72 -16.31 48.56
CA PRO A 242 -93.98 -16.96 48.20
C PRO A 242 -94.66 -17.66 49.39
N GLN A 243 -93.88 -18.22 50.32
CA GLN A 243 -94.40 -18.89 51.51
C GLN A 243 -94.96 -17.87 52.51
N LEU A 244 -94.26 -16.74 52.70
CA LEU A 244 -94.69 -15.62 53.53
C LEU A 244 -95.96 -14.95 52.96
N ALA A 245 -96.03 -14.71 51.65
CA ALA A 245 -97.24 -14.19 51.00
C ALA A 245 -98.44 -15.13 51.17
N SER A 246 -98.23 -16.45 51.07
CA SER A 246 -99.27 -17.45 51.32
C SER A 246 -99.71 -17.51 52.78
N LEU A 247 -98.77 -17.36 53.72
CA LEU A 247 -99.06 -17.23 55.16
C LEU A 247 -99.89 -15.98 55.44
N LEU A 248 -99.48 -14.81 54.93
CA LEU A 248 -100.18 -13.55 55.07
C LEU A 248 -101.63 -13.65 54.59
N ARG A 249 -101.86 -14.20 53.39
CA ARG A 249 -103.22 -14.40 52.85
C ARG A 249 -104.06 -15.36 53.70
N ARG A 250 -103.46 -16.39 54.31
CA ARG A 250 -104.16 -17.30 55.23
C ARG A 250 -104.55 -16.58 56.52
N LEU A 251 -103.66 -15.79 57.11
CA LEU A 251 -103.90 -15.04 58.33
C LEU A 251 -104.93 -13.91 58.13
N GLN A 252 -104.86 -13.18 57.01
CA GLN A 252 -105.85 -12.16 56.62
C GLN A 252 -107.28 -12.70 56.58
N ARG A 253 -107.48 -13.89 55.97
CA ARG A 253 -108.80 -14.55 55.94
C ARG A 253 -109.32 -14.90 57.34
N LYS A 254 -108.43 -15.31 58.25
CA LYS A 254 -108.80 -15.65 59.63
C LYS A 254 -109.00 -14.43 60.53
N ALA A 255 -108.32 -13.32 60.26
CA ALA A 255 -108.57 -12.05 60.92
C ALA A 255 -110.02 -11.54 60.68
N THR A 256 -110.58 -11.79 59.49
CA THR A 256 -112.00 -11.47 59.20
C THR A 256 -112.98 -12.34 60.00
N GLU A 257 -112.60 -13.57 60.34
CA GLU A 257 -113.42 -14.50 61.13
C GLU A 257 -113.33 -14.22 62.65
N ALA A 258 -112.26 -13.57 63.13
CA ALA A 258 -111.99 -13.30 64.55
C ALA A 258 -111.40 -11.89 64.77
N PRO A 259 -112.25 -10.84 64.81
CA PRO A 259 -111.81 -9.45 65.01
C PRO A 259 -111.04 -9.26 66.33
N GLY A 260 -109.93 -8.51 66.28
CA GLY A 260 -109.10 -8.15 67.42
C GLY A 260 -107.97 -9.12 67.83
N LEU A 261 -107.86 -10.32 67.22
CA LEU A 261 -106.84 -11.32 67.62
C LEU A 261 -105.58 -11.31 66.74
N LEU A 262 -105.73 -11.10 65.43
CA LEU A 262 -104.67 -11.31 64.43
C LEU A 262 -104.30 -10.03 63.65
N GLU A 263 -104.96 -8.91 63.93
CA GLU A 263 -104.85 -7.66 63.16
C GLU A 263 -103.43 -7.07 63.19
N ASP A 264 -102.82 -6.98 64.37
CA ASP A 264 -101.44 -6.47 64.51
C ASP A 264 -100.40 -7.37 63.86
N VAL A 265 -100.62 -8.69 63.89
CA VAL A 265 -99.73 -9.70 63.26
C VAL A 265 -99.82 -9.62 61.74
N VAL A 266 -101.04 -9.51 61.20
CA VAL A 266 -101.29 -9.32 59.77
C VAL A 266 -100.67 -8.02 59.29
N LYS A 267 -100.87 -6.92 60.04
CA LYS A 267 -100.28 -5.62 59.73
C LYS A 267 -98.75 -5.67 59.69
N SER A 268 -98.12 -6.27 60.70
CA SER A 268 -96.66 -6.39 60.77
C SER A 268 -96.09 -7.23 59.61
N LEU A 269 -96.79 -8.31 59.23
CA LEU A 269 -96.37 -9.16 58.12
C LEU A 269 -96.60 -8.51 56.75
N ASP A 270 -97.65 -7.72 56.59
CA ASP A 270 -97.93 -6.93 55.38
C ASP A 270 -96.88 -5.83 55.17
N GLU A 271 -96.52 -5.10 56.23
CA GLU A 271 -95.43 -4.10 56.23
C GLU A 271 -94.08 -4.74 55.90
N ALA A 272 -93.80 -5.93 56.43
CA ALA A 272 -92.60 -6.70 56.10
C ALA A 272 -92.58 -7.15 54.62
N MET A 273 -93.72 -7.60 54.08
CA MET A 273 -93.84 -8.00 52.67
C MET A 273 -93.62 -6.83 51.72
N LEU A 274 -94.20 -5.65 52.00
CA LEU A 274 -93.96 -4.43 51.23
C LEU A 274 -92.49 -4.02 51.24
N SER A 275 -91.83 -4.13 52.40
CA SER A 275 -90.40 -3.82 52.54
C SER A 275 -89.52 -4.80 51.76
N LEU A 276 -89.89 -6.08 51.73
CA LEU A 276 -89.16 -7.12 50.99
C LEU A 276 -89.34 -6.99 49.47
N ASP A 277 -90.53 -6.61 49.00
CA ASP A 277 -90.80 -6.35 47.57
C ASP A 277 -90.02 -5.11 47.06
N ALA A 278 -89.94 -4.06 47.90
CA ALA A 278 -89.09 -2.91 47.63
C ALA A 278 -87.59 -3.29 47.60
N ALA A 279 -87.15 -4.17 48.50
CA ALA A 279 -85.78 -4.68 48.50
C ALA A 279 -85.48 -5.53 47.25
N GLN A 280 -86.41 -6.37 46.81
CA GLN A 280 -86.30 -7.15 45.57
C GLN A 280 -86.15 -6.24 44.35
N SER A 281 -87.01 -5.23 44.23
CA SER A 281 -86.94 -4.22 43.17
C SER A 281 -85.63 -3.42 43.22
N GLY A 282 -85.15 -3.09 44.42
CA GLY A 282 -83.88 -2.40 44.65
C GLY A 282 -82.66 -3.24 44.23
N VAL A 283 -82.66 -4.54 44.55
CA VAL A 283 -81.60 -5.48 44.14
C VAL A 283 -81.58 -5.67 42.62
N GLU A 284 -82.73 -5.80 41.96
CA GLU A 284 -82.79 -5.85 40.49
C GLU A 284 -82.29 -4.56 39.82
N ALA A 285 -82.61 -3.40 40.39
CA ALA A 285 -82.09 -2.13 39.91
C ALA A 285 -80.57 -2.03 40.11
N ALA A 286 -80.06 -2.47 41.26
CA ALA A 286 -78.63 -2.52 41.54
C ALA A 286 -77.87 -3.45 40.59
N LEU A 287 -78.43 -4.64 40.30
CA LEU A 287 -77.84 -5.60 39.36
C LEU A 287 -77.74 -4.99 37.94
N ARG A 288 -78.80 -4.32 37.47
CA ARG A 288 -78.79 -3.61 36.17
C ARG A 288 -77.80 -2.44 36.13
N ALA A 289 -77.58 -1.79 37.25
CA ALA A 289 -76.63 -0.68 37.38
C ALA A 289 -75.18 -1.14 37.58
N THR A 290 -74.93 -2.43 37.76
CA THR A 290 -73.57 -2.94 37.95
C THR A 290 -72.89 -3.01 36.58
N GLU A 291 -71.96 -2.08 36.31
CA GLU A 291 -71.19 -2.00 35.06
C GLU A 291 -70.09 -3.08 34.97
N TYR A 292 -70.45 -4.35 35.16
CA TYR A 292 -69.50 -5.47 35.01
C TYR A 292 -69.58 -6.08 33.60
N ASP A 293 -68.48 -6.00 32.85
CA ASP A 293 -68.30 -6.66 31.55
C ASP A 293 -67.15 -7.69 31.64
N PRO A 294 -67.47 -9.00 31.72
CA PRO A 294 -66.46 -10.08 31.79
C PRO A 294 -65.48 -10.09 30.62
N GLN A 295 -65.95 -9.76 29.40
CA GLN A 295 -65.09 -9.77 28.21
C GLN A 295 -64.06 -8.64 28.25
N ARG A 296 -64.40 -7.53 28.90
CA ARG A 296 -63.49 -6.40 29.07
C ARG A 296 -62.40 -6.71 30.09
N LEU A 297 -62.74 -7.43 31.16
CA LEU A 297 -61.76 -7.93 32.13
C LEU A 297 -60.79 -8.92 31.48
N GLU A 298 -61.29 -9.92 30.76
CA GLU A 298 -60.47 -10.93 30.08
C GLU A 298 -59.48 -10.29 29.10
N LYS A 299 -59.95 -9.37 28.24
CA LYS A 299 -59.07 -8.61 27.31
C LYS A 299 -57.98 -7.82 28.03
N ALA A 300 -58.32 -7.18 29.16
CA ALA A 300 -57.34 -6.44 29.93
C ALA A 300 -56.28 -7.37 30.53
N GLU A 301 -56.68 -8.55 31.03
CA GLU A 301 -55.74 -9.55 31.57
C GLU A 301 -54.86 -10.18 30.49
N GLU A 302 -55.40 -10.53 29.33
CA GLU A 302 -54.63 -11.06 28.18
C GLU A 302 -53.58 -10.06 27.68
N ARG A 303 -53.96 -8.78 27.60
CA ARG A 303 -53.05 -7.70 27.19
C ARG A 303 -51.93 -7.53 28.22
N LEU A 304 -52.28 -7.48 29.50
CA LEU A 304 -51.33 -7.32 30.60
C LEU A 304 -50.38 -8.52 30.72
N PHE A 305 -50.86 -9.73 30.45
CA PHE A 305 -50.03 -10.93 30.38
C PHE A 305 -49.03 -10.86 29.23
N SER A 306 -49.48 -10.42 28.05
CA SER A 306 -48.64 -10.28 26.85
C SER A 306 -47.52 -9.25 27.05
N LEU A 307 -47.85 -8.09 27.64
CA LEU A 307 -46.87 -7.05 28.00
C LEU A 307 -45.82 -7.56 29.00
N ARG A 308 -46.25 -8.26 30.06
CA ARG A 308 -45.34 -8.85 31.07
C ARG A 308 -44.49 -9.99 30.52
N ALA A 309 -45.00 -10.76 29.57
CA ALA A 309 -44.23 -11.79 28.89
C ALA A 309 -43.07 -11.16 28.09
N ALA A 310 -43.34 -10.08 27.34
CA ALA A 310 -42.31 -9.34 26.61
C ALA A 310 -41.29 -8.68 27.56
N SER A 311 -41.76 -8.03 28.64
CA SER A 311 -40.90 -7.47 29.68
C SER A 311 -39.92 -8.50 30.25
N ARG A 312 -40.39 -9.71 30.57
CA ARG A 312 -39.52 -10.80 31.05
C ARG A 312 -38.55 -11.31 29.99
N LYS A 313 -38.99 -11.41 28.74
CA LYS A 313 -38.15 -11.87 27.63
C LYS A 313 -37.00 -10.90 27.33
N HIS A 314 -37.28 -9.60 27.37
CA HIS A 314 -36.31 -8.54 27.07
C HIS A 314 -35.61 -7.96 28.32
N SER A 315 -36.00 -8.41 29.52
CA SER A 315 -35.43 -7.98 30.80
C SER A 315 -35.50 -6.46 31.04
N VAL A 316 -36.60 -5.83 30.64
CA VAL A 316 -36.87 -4.39 30.84
C VAL A 316 -38.26 -4.19 31.43
N ALA A 317 -38.53 -3.04 32.05
CA ALA A 317 -39.88 -2.71 32.51
C ALA A 317 -40.85 -2.60 31.33
N VAL A 318 -42.14 -2.81 31.55
CA VAL A 318 -43.15 -2.73 30.49
C VAL A 318 -43.17 -1.34 29.84
N ASP A 319 -43.06 -0.29 30.66
CA ASP A 319 -43.04 1.10 30.18
C ASP A 319 -41.84 1.41 29.26
N ASP A 320 -40.73 0.69 29.44
CA ASP A 320 -39.50 0.88 28.65
C ASP A 320 -39.51 0.08 27.33
N LEU A 321 -40.48 -0.82 27.11
CA LEU A 321 -40.51 -1.68 25.92
C LEU A 321 -40.64 -0.87 24.62
N ALA A 322 -41.36 0.26 24.64
CA ALA A 322 -41.49 1.15 23.48
C ALA A 322 -40.15 1.78 23.12
N GLN A 323 -39.41 2.27 24.12
CA GLN A 323 -38.08 2.84 23.93
C GLN A 323 -37.07 1.79 23.46
N LEU A 324 -37.16 0.56 24.00
CA LEU A 324 -36.33 -0.55 23.57
C LEU A 324 -36.57 -0.88 22.10
N ARG A 325 -37.84 -0.95 21.66
CA ARG A 325 -38.19 -1.14 20.24
C ARG A 325 -37.53 -0.09 19.37
N ASP A 326 -37.68 1.19 19.72
CA ASP A 326 -37.16 2.29 18.92
C ASP A 326 -35.63 2.27 18.84
N THR A 327 -34.96 1.89 19.93
CA THR A 327 -33.50 1.69 19.97
C THR A 327 -33.09 0.54 19.05
N MET A 328 -33.75 -0.62 19.16
CA MET A 328 -33.46 -1.78 18.31
C MET A 328 -33.74 -1.53 16.83
N VAL A 329 -34.73 -0.70 16.50
CA VAL A 329 -35.02 -0.25 15.12
C VAL A 329 -33.88 0.62 14.59
N ALA A 330 -33.36 1.56 15.40
CA ALA A 330 -32.22 2.38 15.02
C ALA A 330 -30.95 1.53 14.83
N ASP A 331 -30.67 0.61 15.76
CA ASP A 331 -29.53 -0.31 15.65
C ASP A 331 -29.62 -1.17 14.38
N LEU A 332 -30.82 -1.67 14.05
CA LEU A 332 -31.03 -2.45 12.82
C LEU A 332 -30.79 -1.61 11.55
N ALA A 333 -31.25 -0.35 11.53
CA ALA A 333 -31.03 0.55 10.40
C ALA A 333 -29.54 0.84 10.19
N ASP A 334 -28.76 1.00 11.26
CA ASP A 334 -27.30 1.17 11.19
C ASP A 334 -26.60 -0.07 10.63
N LEU A 335 -27.10 -1.27 10.95
CA LEU A 335 -26.59 -2.53 10.38
C LEU A 335 -26.88 -2.66 8.88
N ASP A 336 -28.11 -2.36 8.45
CA ASP A 336 -28.50 -2.40 7.05
C ASP A 336 -27.72 -1.37 6.21
N ALA A 337 -27.49 -0.15 6.75
CA ALA A 337 -26.61 0.84 6.11
C ALA A 337 -25.15 0.35 6.02
N GLY A 338 -24.70 -0.45 6.99
CA GLY A 338 -23.43 -1.16 6.97
C GLY A 338 -23.32 -2.16 5.82
N GLU A 339 -24.37 -2.91 5.52
CA GLU A 339 -24.45 -3.85 4.38
C GLU A 339 -24.47 -3.13 3.03
N GLU A 340 -25.22 -2.03 2.90
CA GLU A 340 -25.21 -1.22 1.66
C GLU A 340 -23.80 -0.67 1.37
N ARG A 341 -23.13 -0.16 2.41
CA ARG A 341 -21.74 0.30 2.29
C ARG A 341 -20.79 -0.82 1.90
N LEU A 342 -21.00 -2.04 2.41
CA LEU A 342 -20.22 -3.21 2.01
C LEU A 342 -20.35 -3.47 0.51
N HIS A 343 -21.57 -3.45 -0.02
CA HIS A 343 -21.82 -3.66 -1.45
C HIS A 343 -21.16 -2.55 -2.31
N GLY A 344 -21.18 -1.30 -1.82
CA GLY A 344 -20.45 -0.19 -2.44
C GLY A 344 -18.94 -0.42 -2.50
N LEU A 345 -18.34 -0.86 -1.40
CA LEU A 345 -16.90 -1.18 -1.32
C LEU A 345 -16.52 -2.37 -2.22
N GLU A 346 -17.38 -3.38 -2.34
CA GLU A 346 -17.16 -4.52 -3.25
C GLU A 346 -17.09 -4.07 -4.72
N LYS A 347 -18.01 -3.20 -5.14
CA LYS A 347 -17.99 -2.61 -6.49
C LYS A 347 -16.74 -1.77 -6.73
N GLN A 348 -16.34 -0.95 -5.76
CA GLN A 348 -15.14 -0.13 -5.85
C GLN A 348 -13.87 -0.98 -5.95
N ALA A 349 -13.74 -2.01 -5.12
CA ALA A 349 -12.59 -2.92 -5.17
C ALA A 349 -12.52 -3.70 -6.50
N ALA A 350 -13.67 -4.14 -7.03
CA ALA A 350 -13.74 -4.80 -8.32
C ALA A 350 -13.35 -3.88 -9.48
N ALA A 351 -13.87 -2.64 -9.50
CA ALA A 351 -13.52 -1.65 -10.52
C ALA A 351 -12.03 -1.24 -10.46
N ALA A 352 -11.49 -1.07 -9.25
CA ALA A 352 -10.06 -0.77 -9.07
C ALA A 352 -9.16 -1.92 -9.54
N ARG A 353 -9.59 -3.18 -9.30
CA ARG A 353 -8.89 -4.37 -9.81
C ARG A 353 -8.91 -4.41 -11.35
N GLU A 354 -10.06 -4.17 -11.97
CA GLU A 354 -10.18 -4.15 -13.44
C GLU A 354 -9.30 -3.07 -14.06
N ALA A 355 -9.27 -1.87 -13.46
CA ALA A 355 -8.39 -0.79 -13.89
C ALA A 355 -6.90 -1.19 -13.82
N TYR A 356 -6.48 -1.85 -12.73
CA TYR A 356 -5.13 -2.40 -12.61
C TYR A 356 -4.86 -3.48 -13.68
N ASP A 357 -5.79 -4.42 -13.89
CA ASP A 357 -5.62 -5.52 -14.85
C ASP A 357 -5.45 -4.99 -16.30
N ILE A 358 -6.19 -3.95 -16.67
CA ILE A 358 -6.04 -3.26 -17.96
C ILE A 358 -4.67 -2.58 -18.07
N ALA A 359 -4.25 -1.83 -17.05
CA ALA A 359 -2.96 -1.15 -17.05
C ALA A 359 -1.79 -2.13 -17.09
N ALA A 360 -1.89 -3.24 -16.35
CA ALA A 360 -0.88 -4.30 -16.32
C ALA A 360 -0.77 -5.03 -17.66
N ALA A 361 -1.90 -5.32 -18.33
CA ALA A 361 -1.90 -5.94 -19.66
C ALA A 361 -1.27 -5.01 -20.72
N GLN A 362 -1.55 -3.71 -20.65
CA GLN A 362 -0.91 -2.71 -21.53
C GLN A 362 0.60 -2.64 -21.30
N LEU A 363 1.03 -2.59 -20.03
CA LEU A 363 2.46 -2.59 -19.68
C LEU A 363 3.15 -3.86 -20.16
N SER A 364 2.52 -5.02 -20.02
CA SER A 364 3.04 -6.30 -20.52
C SER A 364 3.22 -6.29 -22.05
N SER A 365 2.27 -5.73 -22.80
CA SER A 365 2.41 -5.58 -24.26
C SER A 365 3.60 -4.69 -24.64
N LEU A 366 3.78 -3.57 -23.93
CA LEU A 366 4.92 -2.67 -24.14
C LEU A 366 6.26 -3.37 -23.85
N ARG A 367 6.31 -4.16 -22.77
CA ARG A 367 7.48 -4.96 -22.40
C ARG A 367 7.82 -6.02 -23.44
N HIS A 368 6.83 -6.71 -24.01
CA HIS A 368 7.07 -7.66 -25.11
C HIS A 368 7.73 -6.97 -26.32
N ALA A 369 7.23 -5.79 -26.71
CA ALA A 369 7.81 -5.02 -27.80
C ALA A 369 9.24 -4.53 -27.47
N ALA A 370 9.46 -4.05 -26.24
CA ALA A 370 10.77 -3.64 -25.74
C ALA A 370 11.76 -4.82 -25.73
N ALA A 371 11.31 -6.03 -25.37
CA ALA A 371 12.14 -7.23 -25.30
C ALA A 371 12.68 -7.64 -26.67
N VAL A 372 11.84 -7.56 -27.71
CA VAL A 372 12.25 -7.78 -29.11
C VAL A 372 13.26 -6.71 -29.54
N GLY A 373 13.00 -5.44 -29.21
CA GLY A 373 13.89 -4.33 -29.51
C GLY A 373 15.25 -4.45 -28.85
N LEU A 374 15.28 -4.79 -27.55
CA LEU A 374 16.48 -4.96 -26.75
C LEU A 374 17.29 -6.15 -27.28
N THR A 375 16.63 -7.27 -27.56
CA THR A 375 17.27 -8.44 -28.16
C THR A 375 17.98 -8.08 -29.45
N LYS A 376 17.30 -7.37 -30.37
CA LYS A 376 17.90 -6.95 -31.64
C LYS A 376 19.09 -6.00 -31.44
N ALA A 377 18.99 -5.06 -30.50
CA ALA A 377 20.04 -4.10 -30.22
C ALA A 377 21.29 -4.79 -29.65
N VAL A 378 21.14 -5.66 -28.64
CA VAL A 378 22.26 -6.41 -28.05
C VAL A 378 22.88 -7.35 -29.08
N MET A 379 22.07 -8.08 -29.84
CA MET A 379 22.56 -9.00 -30.88
C MET A 379 23.37 -8.31 -31.98
N ALA A 380 23.09 -7.04 -32.30
CA ALA A 380 23.86 -6.27 -33.28
C ALA A 380 25.26 -5.89 -32.76
N GLU A 381 25.45 -5.85 -31.44
CA GLU A 381 26.71 -5.49 -30.80
C GLU A 381 27.64 -6.72 -30.59
N LEU A 382 27.07 -7.92 -30.43
CA LEU A 382 27.84 -9.14 -30.14
C LEU A 382 28.95 -9.49 -31.15
N PRO A 383 28.77 -9.38 -32.49
CA PRO A 383 29.82 -9.75 -33.45
C PRO A 383 31.11 -8.93 -33.28
N ALA A 384 31.00 -7.65 -32.96
CA ALA A 384 32.17 -6.80 -32.76
C ALA A 384 32.95 -7.19 -31.49
N LEU A 385 32.28 -7.79 -30.51
CA LEU A 385 32.90 -8.28 -29.27
C LEU A 385 33.38 -9.73 -29.38
N LYS A 386 33.48 -10.27 -30.61
CA LYS A 386 33.84 -11.68 -30.88
C LYS A 386 32.89 -12.70 -30.23
N LEU A 387 31.61 -12.34 -30.18
CA LEU A 387 30.52 -13.18 -29.68
C LEU A 387 29.51 -13.49 -30.79
N GLU A 388 29.94 -13.59 -32.05
CA GLU A 388 29.08 -13.80 -33.21
C GLU A 388 28.29 -15.12 -33.17
N ARG A 389 28.74 -16.09 -32.38
CA ARG A 389 28.09 -17.39 -32.18
C ARG A 389 27.11 -17.40 -31.01
N ALA A 390 27.11 -16.36 -30.19
CA ALA A 390 26.31 -16.27 -29.00
C ALA A 390 24.95 -15.62 -29.27
N ALA A 391 23.95 -15.89 -28.43
CA ALA A 391 22.63 -15.29 -28.52
C ALA A 391 22.18 -14.73 -27.17
N PHE A 392 21.68 -13.50 -27.17
CA PHE A 392 20.96 -12.89 -26.05
C PHE A 392 19.46 -13.13 -26.23
N ILE A 393 18.77 -13.46 -25.14
CA ILE A 393 17.35 -13.80 -25.13
C ILE A 393 16.73 -13.10 -23.92
N VAL A 394 15.66 -12.35 -24.13
CA VAL A 394 14.84 -11.83 -23.03
C VAL A 394 13.69 -12.82 -22.82
N GLU A 395 13.78 -13.60 -21.74
CA GLU A 395 12.73 -14.53 -21.35
C GLU A 395 11.71 -13.76 -20.49
N MET A 396 10.44 -13.83 -20.88
CA MET A 396 9.38 -13.16 -20.16
C MET A 396 8.22 -14.11 -19.91
N LYS A 397 7.77 -14.15 -18.66
CA LYS A 397 6.61 -14.92 -18.22
C LYS A 397 5.57 -13.96 -17.66
N SER A 398 4.40 -13.93 -18.27
CA SER A 398 3.30 -13.09 -17.83
C SER A 398 2.26 -13.96 -17.12
N GLU A 399 1.99 -13.67 -15.85
CA GLU A 399 1.01 -14.38 -15.04
C GLU A 399 -0.06 -13.39 -14.57
N ALA A 400 -1.22 -13.38 -15.23
CA ALA A 400 -2.30 -12.44 -14.92
C ALA A 400 -2.82 -12.51 -13.48
N GLU A 401 -2.61 -13.65 -12.80
CA GLU A 401 -2.99 -13.81 -11.40
C GLU A 401 -1.94 -13.29 -10.40
N THR A 402 -0.68 -13.19 -10.82
CA THR A 402 0.44 -12.74 -9.99
C THR A 402 0.55 -11.22 -10.08
N ARG A 403 -0.32 -10.52 -9.36
CA ARG A 403 -0.47 -9.05 -9.40
C ARG A 403 0.50 -8.35 -8.44
N MET A 404 1.52 -7.71 -8.98
CA MET A 404 2.52 -6.96 -8.22
C MET A 404 2.45 -5.46 -8.52
N GLU A 405 3.07 -4.61 -7.70
CA GLU A 405 3.09 -3.16 -7.96
C GLU A 405 3.72 -2.85 -9.34
N GLU A 406 4.66 -3.67 -9.77
CA GLU A 406 5.40 -3.49 -11.02
C GLU A 406 4.79 -4.27 -12.20
N GLY A 407 3.59 -4.81 -12.03
CA GLY A 407 2.80 -5.50 -13.06
C GLY A 407 2.71 -7.01 -12.87
N ILE A 408 2.55 -7.72 -14.00
CA ILE A 408 2.27 -9.17 -14.06
C ILE A 408 3.38 -9.97 -14.75
N ASP A 409 4.49 -9.32 -15.09
CA ASP A 409 5.58 -9.91 -15.86
C ASP A 409 6.79 -10.21 -14.98
N GLN A 410 7.28 -11.44 -15.09
CA GLN A 410 8.60 -11.82 -14.64
C GLN A 410 9.55 -11.82 -15.84
N ILE A 411 10.64 -11.06 -15.74
CA ILE A 411 11.61 -10.86 -16.81
C ILE A 411 12.96 -11.41 -16.37
N GLU A 412 13.60 -12.19 -17.25
CA GLU A 412 14.95 -12.69 -17.04
C GLU A 412 15.78 -12.58 -18.33
N PHE A 413 17.04 -12.18 -18.19
CA PHE A 413 18.00 -12.15 -19.30
C PHE A 413 18.79 -13.47 -19.40
N TRP A 414 18.62 -14.11 -20.55
CA TRP A 414 19.18 -15.41 -20.87
C TRP A 414 20.23 -15.28 -21.97
N VAL A 415 21.23 -16.16 -21.92
CA VAL A 415 22.31 -16.22 -22.90
C VAL A 415 22.53 -17.65 -23.37
N ARG A 416 22.83 -17.79 -24.66
CA ARG A 416 23.39 -19.00 -25.26
C ARG A 416 24.76 -18.67 -25.81
N THR A 417 25.82 -19.18 -25.18
CA THR A 417 27.21 -18.86 -25.57
C THR A 417 27.63 -19.51 -26.88
N ASN A 418 27.15 -20.73 -27.15
CA ASN A 418 27.51 -21.49 -28.35
C ASN A 418 26.29 -22.08 -29.07
N PRO A 419 26.29 -22.17 -30.41
CA PRO A 419 25.26 -22.85 -31.17
C PRO A 419 25.17 -24.32 -30.75
N GLY A 420 23.97 -24.79 -30.43
CA GLY A 420 23.72 -26.16 -29.97
C GLY A 420 23.72 -26.35 -28.45
N THR A 421 24.10 -25.35 -27.65
CA THR A 421 23.93 -25.41 -26.18
C THR A 421 22.55 -24.90 -25.76
N ARG A 422 22.05 -25.39 -24.61
CA ARG A 422 20.80 -24.87 -24.04
C ARG A 422 21.01 -23.43 -23.56
N PRO A 423 20.10 -22.49 -23.89
CA PRO A 423 20.13 -21.18 -23.28
C PRO A 423 19.84 -21.31 -21.79
N GLY A 424 20.36 -20.37 -21.00
CA GLY A 424 20.06 -20.28 -19.59
C GLY A 424 20.32 -18.88 -19.06
N PRO A 425 20.04 -18.63 -17.77
CA PRO A 425 20.30 -17.34 -17.15
C PRO A 425 21.75 -16.91 -17.37
N MET A 426 21.95 -15.65 -17.77
CA MET A 426 23.26 -15.11 -18.17
C MET A 426 24.37 -15.43 -17.14
N MET A 427 24.04 -15.35 -15.84
CA MET A 427 24.96 -15.62 -14.73
C MET A 427 25.40 -17.08 -14.58
N LYS A 428 24.62 -18.05 -15.08
CA LYS A 428 24.92 -19.48 -14.95
C LYS A 428 25.68 -20.05 -16.13
N VAL A 429 25.65 -19.37 -17.28
CA VAL A 429 26.06 -19.94 -18.57
C VAL A 429 27.32 -19.27 -19.14
N ALA A 430 27.59 -18.01 -18.81
CA ALA A 430 28.73 -17.28 -19.35
C ALA A 430 29.99 -17.46 -18.49
N SER A 431 31.16 -17.63 -19.13
CA SER A 431 32.45 -17.45 -18.45
C SER A 431 32.65 -15.98 -18.07
N GLY A 432 33.48 -15.67 -17.05
CA GLY A 432 33.65 -14.28 -16.56
C GLY A 432 34.03 -13.26 -17.66
N GLY A 433 34.86 -13.67 -18.62
CA GLY A 433 35.22 -12.82 -19.76
C GLY A 433 34.13 -12.70 -20.84
N GLU A 434 33.27 -13.69 -21.01
CA GLU A 434 32.11 -13.59 -21.91
C GLU A 434 30.99 -12.77 -21.29
N LEU A 435 30.76 -12.93 -19.98
CA LEU A 435 29.79 -12.15 -19.21
C LEU A 435 30.11 -10.66 -19.29
N SER A 436 31.37 -10.28 -19.03
CA SER A 436 31.82 -8.88 -19.12
C SER A 436 31.55 -8.25 -20.50
N ARG A 437 31.77 -9.04 -21.58
CA ARG A 437 31.45 -8.62 -22.96
C ARG A 437 29.95 -8.50 -23.22
N PHE A 438 29.15 -9.43 -22.71
CA PHE A 438 27.68 -9.36 -22.80
C PHE A 438 27.13 -8.14 -22.06
N LEU A 439 27.63 -7.88 -20.85
CA LEU A 439 27.26 -6.72 -20.06
C LEU A 439 27.63 -5.43 -20.78
N LEU A 440 28.80 -5.35 -21.43
CA LEU A 440 29.15 -4.21 -22.27
C LEU A 440 28.18 -4.05 -23.45
N ALA A 441 27.84 -5.12 -24.17
CA ALA A 441 26.89 -5.06 -25.28
C ALA A 441 25.51 -4.56 -24.82
N LEU A 442 25.04 -5.05 -23.67
CA LEU A 442 23.81 -4.60 -23.04
C LEU A 442 23.88 -3.12 -22.67
N LYS A 443 24.94 -2.70 -21.97
CA LYS A 443 25.15 -1.32 -21.52
C LYS A 443 25.25 -0.34 -22.70
N VAL A 444 25.93 -0.72 -23.78
CA VAL A 444 25.99 0.09 -25.02
C VAL A 444 24.59 0.21 -25.65
N ALA A 445 23.83 -0.88 -25.72
CA ALA A 445 22.48 -0.86 -26.26
C ALA A 445 21.51 0.01 -25.42
N LEU A 446 21.70 0.06 -24.10
CA LEU A 446 20.92 0.90 -23.17
C LEU A 446 21.32 2.37 -23.24
N ALA A 447 22.63 2.65 -23.27
CA ALA A 447 23.16 4.00 -23.29
C ALA A 447 22.75 4.79 -24.53
N ASP A 448 22.53 4.10 -25.67
CA ASP A 448 21.97 4.69 -26.88
C ASP A 448 20.53 5.22 -26.73
N ARG A 449 19.83 4.91 -25.63
CA ARG A 449 18.47 5.37 -25.32
C ARG A 449 18.37 6.41 -24.20
N GLY A 450 19.51 6.90 -23.69
CA GLY A 450 19.56 8.12 -22.87
C GLY A 450 19.28 7.95 -21.38
N SER A 451 19.91 6.96 -20.71
CA SER A 451 19.76 6.72 -19.27
C SER A 451 20.35 7.84 -18.40
N ALA A 452 21.60 8.25 -18.68
CA ALA A 452 22.31 9.29 -17.93
C ALA A 452 23.27 10.08 -18.85
N PRO A 453 23.57 11.35 -18.55
CA PRO A 453 24.48 12.16 -19.36
C PRO A 453 25.96 11.76 -19.23
N THR A 454 26.32 11.02 -18.16
CA THR A 454 27.69 10.58 -17.87
C THR A 454 27.71 9.10 -17.53
N LEU A 455 28.57 8.33 -18.20
CA LEU A 455 28.76 6.91 -17.96
C LEU A 455 30.19 6.64 -17.52
N VAL A 456 30.37 5.87 -16.46
CA VAL A 456 31.68 5.49 -15.92
C VAL A 456 31.85 3.98 -16.08
N PHE A 457 32.98 3.54 -16.60
CA PHE A 457 33.33 2.12 -16.76
C PHE A 457 34.62 1.83 -16.00
N ASP A 458 34.56 0.89 -15.05
CA ASP A 458 35.68 0.45 -14.24
C ASP A 458 36.20 -0.90 -14.73
N GLU A 459 37.44 -0.91 -15.24
CA GLU A 459 38.16 -2.10 -15.69
C GLU A 459 37.35 -3.02 -16.63
N ILE A 460 36.59 -2.43 -17.55
CA ILE A 460 35.76 -3.17 -18.53
C ILE A 460 36.57 -4.08 -19.47
N ASP A 461 37.87 -3.84 -19.54
CA ASP A 461 38.87 -4.59 -20.27
C ASP A 461 39.52 -5.71 -19.45
N THR A 462 39.04 -5.99 -18.24
CA THR A 462 39.56 -7.09 -17.40
C THR A 462 39.40 -8.43 -18.09
N GLY A 463 40.51 -9.17 -18.20
CA GLY A 463 40.52 -10.52 -18.77
C GLY A 463 40.31 -10.56 -20.29
N VAL A 464 40.43 -9.43 -20.99
CA VAL A 464 40.35 -9.36 -22.46
C VAL A 464 41.59 -8.67 -23.05
N GLY A 465 42.01 -9.11 -24.24
CA GLY A 465 43.23 -8.60 -24.88
C GLY A 465 43.16 -8.58 -26.40
N GLY A 466 44.11 -7.89 -27.01
CA GLY A 466 44.25 -7.79 -28.47
C GLY A 466 43.03 -7.16 -29.14
N ALA A 467 42.52 -7.81 -30.20
CA ALA A 467 41.40 -7.29 -30.99
C ALA A 467 40.08 -7.14 -30.21
N VAL A 468 39.91 -7.83 -29.08
CA VAL A 468 38.72 -7.62 -28.23
C VAL A 468 38.82 -6.27 -27.50
N ALA A 469 39.97 -5.96 -26.92
CA ALA A 469 40.21 -4.67 -26.26
C ALA A 469 40.09 -3.51 -27.25
N ASP A 470 40.54 -3.71 -28.49
CA ASP A 470 40.35 -2.72 -29.55
C ASP A 470 38.86 -2.47 -29.88
N ALA A 471 38.08 -3.54 -30.02
CA ALA A 471 36.64 -3.43 -30.25
C ALA A 471 35.91 -2.72 -29.10
N ILE A 472 36.29 -3.01 -27.85
CA ILE A 472 35.76 -2.29 -26.66
C ILE A 472 36.05 -0.80 -26.78
N GLY A 473 37.30 -0.43 -27.07
CA GLY A 473 37.68 0.97 -27.24
C GLY A 473 36.90 1.66 -28.37
N GLN A 474 36.66 0.99 -29.50
CA GLN A 474 35.84 1.52 -30.60
C GLN A 474 34.41 1.81 -30.14
N ARG A 475 33.82 0.93 -29.32
CA ARG A 475 32.45 1.08 -28.82
C ARG A 475 32.34 2.21 -27.80
N LEU A 476 33.28 2.30 -26.86
CA LEU A 476 33.33 3.42 -25.92
C LEU A 476 33.51 4.76 -26.65
N ALA A 477 34.37 4.82 -27.68
CA ALA A 477 34.54 6.02 -28.49
C ALA A 477 33.26 6.38 -29.26
N ARG A 478 32.57 5.40 -29.86
CA ARG A 478 31.28 5.62 -30.53
C ARG A 478 30.22 6.14 -29.57
N LEU A 479 30.11 5.53 -28.39
CA LEU A 479 29.17 5.93 -27.35
C LEU A 479 29.44 7.36 -26.87
N SER A 480 30.73 7.71 -26.76
CA SER A 480 31.16 9.04 -26.32
C SER A 480 30.76 10.19 -27.25
N LYS A 481 30.30 9.90 -28.48
CA LYS A 481 29.73 10.90 -29.39
C LYS A 481 28.37 11.42 -28.92
N ARG A 482 27.68 10.73 -27.99
CA ARG A 482 26.34 11.06 -27.50
C ARG A 482 26.30 11.44 -26.03
N VAL A 483 27.08 10.73 -25.21
CA VAL A 483 27.16 10.92 -23.76
C VAL A 483 28.61 11.06 -23.33
N GLN A 484 28.87 11.61 -22.15
CA GLN A 484 30.22 11.63 -21.60
C GLN A 484 30.60 10.21 -21.11
N VAL A 485 31.79 9.73 -21.47
CA VAL A 485 32.26 8.41 -21.07
C VAL A 485 33.58 8.53 -20.33
N LEU A 486 33.63 8.04 -19.09
CA LEU A 486 34.84 7.90 -18.28
C LEU A 486 35.21 6.42 -18.21
N SER A 487 36.43 6.05 -18.54
CA SER A 487 36.86 4.65 -18.52
C SER A 487 38.18 4.49 -17.77
N VAL A 488 38.18 3.62 -16.75
CA VAL A 488 39.38 3.14 -16.08
C VAL A 488 39.85 1.88 -16.80
N THR A 489 41.05 1.90 -17.34
CA THR A 489 41.54 0.83 -18.23
C THR A 489 43.03 0.56 -18.00
N HIS A 490 43.45 -0.65 -18.37
CA HIS A 490 44.83 -1.06 -18.49
C HIS A 490 45.20 -1.47 -19.93
N ALA A 491 44.22 -1.51 -20.84
CA ALA A 491 44.41 -1.83 -22.24
C ALA A 491 44.89 -0.60 -23.05
N PRO A 492 46.06 -0.67 -23.70
CA PRO A 492 46.56 0.43 -24.52
C PRO A 492 45.64 0.73 -25.71
N GLN A 493 44.92 -0.27 -26.23
CA GLN A 493 43.97 -0.11 -27.33
C GLN A 493 42.78 0.78 -26.96
N VAL A 494 42.31 0.70 -25.70
CA VAL A 494 41.22 1.55 -25.19
C VAL A 494 41.74 2.96 -24.92
N ALA A 495 42.89 3.08 -24.24
CA ALA A 495 43.51 4.37 -23.92
C ALA A 495 43.86 5.20 -25.17
N ALA A 496 44.32 4.55 -26.24
CA ALA A 496 44.64 5.20 -27.50
C ALA A 496 43.42 5.84 -28.21
N ARG A 497 42.19 5.46 -27.85
CA ARG A 497 40.95 5.97 -28.47
C ARG A 497 40.32 7.12 -27.70
N ALA A 498 40.83 7.44 -26.51
CA ALA A 498 40.30 8.52 -25.68
C ALA A 498 40.62 9.90 -26.28
N ALA A 499 39.70 10.83 -26.14
CA ALA A 499 39.95 12.25 -26.41
C ALA A 499 40.89 12.81 -25.33
N THR A 500 40.57 12.54 -24.06
CA THR A 500 41.32 12.97 -22.89
C THR A 500 41.93 11.77 -22.17
N HIS A 501 43.19 11.87 -21.74
CA HIS A 501 43.88 10.76 -21.08
C HIS A 501 44.57 11.26 -19.81
N PHE A 502 44.09 10.75 -18.68
CA PHE A 502 44.61 11.06 -17.35
C PHE A 502 45.54 9.96 -16.86
N LEU A 503 46.69 10.35 -16.32
CA LEU A 503 47.61 9.46 -15.63
C LEU A 503 47.45 9.62 -14.12
N ILE A 504 47.15 8.52 -13.43
CA ILE A 504 47.18 8.45 -11.97
C ILE A 504 48.56 7.98 -11.54
N SER A 505 49.22 8.77 -10.69
CA SER A 505 50.54 8.47 -10.16
C SER A 505 50.55 8.58 -8.64
N LYS A 506 51.40 7.78 -7.99
CA LYS A 506 51.75 7.94 -6.59
C LYS A 506 53.01 8.80 -6.49
N SER A 507 52.97 9.80 -5.63
CA SER A 507 54.12 10.63 -5.31
C SER A 507 54.34 10.62 -3.79
N GLY A 508 55.61 10.66 -3.36
CA GLY A 508 55.98 10.67 -1.94
C GLY A 508 57.00 9.59 -1.53
N GLY A 509 57.38 9.62 -0.25
CA GLY A 509 58.37 8.70 0.35
C GLY A 509 57.72 7.61 1.21
N ALA A 510 58.53 6.80 1.88
CA ALA A 510 58.07 5.64 2.68
C ALA A 510 57.00 5.97 3.73
N ASP A 511 57.04 7.17 4.32
CA ASP A 511 56.13 7.58 5.40
C ASP A 511 54.90 8.40 4.93
N ARG A 512 54.88 8.88 3.68
CA ARG A 512 53.79 9.69 3.13
C ARG A 512 53.65 9.46 1.64
N VAL A 513 52.58 8.76 1.25
CA VAL A 513 52.19 8.53 -0.14
C VAL A 513 50.96 9.39 -0.45
N ALA A 514 51.01 10.12 -1.56
CA ALA A 514 49.91 10.91 -2.10
C ALA A 514 49.59 10.47 -3.52
N THR A 515 48.31 10.31 -3.83
CA THR A 515 47.84 10.05 -5.20
C THR A 515 47.59 11.37 -5.92
N GLY A 516 48.20 11.54 -7.08
CA GLY A 516 47.97 12.67 -8.00
C GLY A 516 47.40 12.20 -9.33
N ILE A 517 46.74 13.12 -10.04
CA ILE A 517 46.26 12.93 -11.40
C ILE A 517 46.75 14.07 -12.29
N ALA A 518 47.15 13.76 -13.51
CA ALA A 518 47.52 14.75 -14.51
C ALA A 518 46.92 14.38 -15.87
N GLU A 519 46.38 15.37 -16.57
CA GLU A 519 46.05 15.23 -17.99
C GLU A 519 47.34 15.15 -18.80
N MET A 520 47.44 14.17 -19.68
CA MET A 520 48.61 13.98 -20.52
C MET A 520 48.44 14.65 -21.87
N ASP A 521 49.47 15.39 -22.28
CA ASP A 521 49.63 15.84 -23.66
C ASP A 521 49.92 14.67 -24.61
N ARG A 522 49.96 14.95 -25.91
CA ARG A 522 50.17 13.92 -26.94
C ARG A 522 51.47 13.11 -26.75
N THR A 523 52.55 13.75 -26.28
CA THR A 523 53.85 13.10 -26.10
C THR A 523 53.83 12.20 -24.87
N ALA A 524 53.32 12.70 -23.74
CA ALA A 524 53.15 11.93 -22.53
C ALA A 524 52.20 10.74 -22.73
N ARG A 525 51.13 10.93 -23.52
CA ARG A 525 50.22 9.84 -23.93
C ARG A 525 50.93 8.75 -24.72
N GLN A 526 51.80 9.12 -25.68
CA GLN A 526 52.56 8.13 -26.44
C GLN A 526 53.48 7.31 -25.53
N GLU A 527 54.21 7.96 -24.61
CA GLU A 527 55.08 7.26 -23.65
C GLU A 527 54.27 6.34 -22.72
N GLU A 528 53.13 6.80 -22.22
CA GLU A 528 52.27 5.97 -21.37
C GLU A 528 51.70 4.76 -22.12
N ILE A 529 51.22 4.93 -23.35
CA ILE A 529 50.74 3.81 -24.17
C ILE A 529 51.89 2.85 -24.49
N ALA A 530 53.10 3.36 -24.77
CA ALA A 530 54.28 2.54 -24.99
C ALA A 530 54.67 1.75 -23.73
N ARG A 531 54.57 2.37 -22.54
CA ARG A 531 54.74 1.70 -21.24
C ARG A 531 53.67 0.62 -21.00
N MET A 532 52.42 0.89 -21.34
CA MET A 532 51.34 -0.10 -21.25
C MET A 532 51.56 -1.30 -22.19
N LEU A 533 52.22 -1.08 -23.34
CA LEU A 533 52.56 -2.14 -24.30
C LEU A 533 53.80 -2.95 -23.90
N ALA A 534 54.87 -2.30 -23.43
CA ALA A 534 56.17 -2.93 -23.17
C ALA A 534 56.42 -3.30 -21.69
N GLY A 535 55.63 -2.77 -20.76
CA GLY A 535 55.81 -2.95 -19.33
C GLY A 535 56.89 -2.05 -18.75
N ALA A 536 57.87 -2.62 -18.04
CA ALA A 536 58.81 -1.86 -17.22
C ALA A 536 59.86 -1.07 -18.01
N THR A 537 60.20 -1.50 -19.24
CA THR A 537 61.21 -0.82 -20.08
C THR A 537 60.58 -0.40 -21.40
N ILE A 538 60.54 0.91 -21.65
CA ILE A 538 59.99 1.49 -22.89
C ILE A 538 61.04 1.35 -24.00
N THR A 539 60.73 0.55 -25.03
CA THR A 539 61.59 0.40 -26.22
C THR A 539 61.12 1.28 -27.38
N ASP A 540 61.98 1.49 -28.36
CA ASP A 540 61.63 2.29 -29.55
C ASP A 540 60.57 1.60 -30.41
N GLU A 541 60.52 0.26 -30.43
CA GLU A 541 59.46 -0.50 -31.07
C GLU A 541 58.11 -0.26 -30.38
N ALA A 542 58.10 -0.17 -29.04
CA ALA A 542 56.90 0.11 -28.27
C ALA A 542 56.37 1.53 -28.53
N ARG A 543 57.27 2.52 -28.64
CA ARG A 543 56.91 3.89 -29.06
C ARG A 543 56.32 3.93 -30.46
N ALA A 544 56.90 3.19 -31.40
CA ALA A 544 56.41 3.10 -32.77
C ALA A 544 55.03 2.42 -32.84
N ALA A 545 54.79 1.38 -32.03
CA ALA A 545 53.50 0.72 -31.92
C ALA A 545 52.43 1.64 -31.27
N ALA A 546 52.79 2.35 -30.20
CA ALA A 546 51.93 3.35 -29.57
C ALA A 546 51.52 4.46 -30.54
N GLU A 547 52.46 4.96 -31.34
CA GLU A 547 52.18 5.99 -32.34
C GLU A 547 51.24 5.49 -33.44
N ARG A 548 51.37 4.23 -33.88
CA ARG A 548 50.42 3.65 -34.84
C ARG A 548 49.00 3.59 -34.25
N LEU A 549 48.85 3.13 -33.02
CA LEU A 549 47.54 3.09 -32.35
C LEU A 549 46.91 4.48 -32.26
N LEU A 550 47.68 5.50 -31.88
CA LEU A 550 47.18 6.89 -31.83
C LEU A 550 46.78 7.42 -33.22
N ARG A 551 47.53 7.08 -34.28
CA ARG A 551 47.24 7.53 -35.65
C ARG A 551 46.05 6.82 -36.29
N GLU A 552 45.97 5.50 -36.17
CA GLU A 552 44.84 4.69 -36.69
C GLU A 552 43.50 5.19 -36.15
N ASN A 553 43.50 5.73 -34.93
CA ASN A 553 42.32 6.28 -34.28
C ASN A 553 41.97 7.71 -34.71
N THR A 554 42.92 8.47 -35.27
CA THR A 554 42.66 9.82 -35.79
C THR A 554 42.01 9.78 -37.19
N ASN A 555 42.30 8.74 -37.98
CA ASN A 555 41.78 8.57 -39.35
C ASN A 555 40.42 7.83 -39.42
N ALA A 556 39.93 7.27 -38.32
CA ALA A 556 38.66 6.54 -38.23
C ALA A 556 37.50 7.37 -37.64
N ALA A 557 37.76 8.63 -37.28
CA ALA A 557 36.76 9.62 -36.85
C ALA A 557 36.13 10.31 -38.06
#